data_AF-A0A9R1QV80-F1
#
_entry.id   AF-A0A9R1QV80-F1
#
_cell.length_a   1.000
_cell.length_b   1.000
_cell.length_c   1.000
_cell.angle_alpha   90.00
_cell.angle_beta   90.00
_cell.angle_gamma   90.00
#
_symmetry.space_group_name_H-M   'P 1'
#
loop_
_entity.id
_entity.type
_entity.pdbx_description
1 polymer ?
#
loop_
_entity_poly.entity_id
_entity_poly.type
_entity_poly.pdbx_seq_one_letter_code
_entity_poly.pdbx_strand_id
1 'polypeptide(L)'
;MFEDITSDGTDHWNPSTGIPPSSSAAIPDTIDIEAITDVDFLEDPQVPPSPAMPPSPSMPPSPFVPSTNKRLGKTIDDKHKKPRTTQVMQDEITQIKNIAKESQETVQSFIKNDDATSVASTMNEVLALGILEGSDEHYIATEFFIKREQREMFLHMGVAARKDWLRRKFAMTYGK
;
A
#
# COMPACT_ATOMS: atom_id res chain seq x y z
N MET A 1 -15.17 35.59 23.37
CA MET A 1 -16.55 35.29 22.96
C MET A 1 -16.43 34.11 22.01
N PHE A 2 -16.77 32.91 22.47
CA PHE A 2 -16.88 31.73 21.60
C PHE A 2 -18.38 31.47 21.52
N GLU A 3 -18.97 31.91 20.42
CA GLU A 3 -20.40 31.69 20.15
C GLU A 3 -20.63 30.22 19.76
N ASP A 4 -21.78 29.71 20.17
CA ASP A 4 -22.26 28.33 20.09
C ASP A 4 -21.82 27.54 18.85
N ILE A 5 -20.97 26.52 19.03
CA ILE A 5 -20.94 25.37 18.11
C ILE A 5 -21.93 24.35 18.65
N THR A 6 -23.21 24.54 18.32
CA THR A 6 -24.21 23.48 18.50
C THR A 6 -24.23 22.63 17.23
N SER A 7 -23.83 21.36 17.35
CA SER A 7 -24.01 20.37 16.29
C SER A 7 -25.45 19.86 16.36
N ASP A 8 -26.33 20.48 15.57
CA ASP A 8 -27.77 20.13 15.49
C ASP A 8 -28.04 18.91 14.58
N GLY A 9 -26.99 18.29 14.05
CA GLY A 9 -27.07 17.14 13.16
C GLY A 9 -27.51 17.47 11.74
N THR A 10 -27.83 18.73 11.42
CA THR A 10 -28.20 19.19 10.07
C THR A 10 -26.98 19.21 9.14
N ASP A 11 -25.77 19.28 9.69
CA ASP A 11 -24.51 19.32 8.92
C ASP A 11 -24.01 17.91 8.52
N HIS A 12 -24.72 16.84 8.91
CA HIS A 12 -24.41 15.50 8.46
C HIS A 12 -24.99 15.27 7.06
N TRP A 13 -24.10 15.26 6.09
CA TRP A 13 -24.45 14.87 4.74
C TRP A 13 -25.00 13.42 4.69
N ASN A 14 -26.12 13.22 3.99
CA ASN A 14 -26.73 11.89 3.79
C ASN A 14 -26.71 11.50 2.30
N PRO A 15 -26.07 10.39 1.91
CA PRO A 15 -26.01 9.94 0.52
C PRO A 15 -27.36 9.56 -0.11
N SER A 16 -28.40 9.35 0.70
CA SER A 16 -29.73 8.97 0.22
C SER A 16 -30.57 10.17 -0.26
N THR A 17 -30.16 11.41 0.03
CA THR A 17 -30.94 12.62 -0.30
C THR A 17 -30.63 13.18 -1.69
N GLY A 18 -29.59 12.68 -2.37
CA GLY A 18 -29.23 13.06 -3.75
C GLY A 18 -28.66 14.47 -3.90
N ILE A 19 -28.52 15.23 -2.82
CA ILE A 19 -27.86 16.54 -2.78
C ILE A 19 -26.40 16.25 -2.46
N PRO A 20 -25.38 16.72 -3.21
CA PRO A 20 -23.97 16.53 -2.85
C PRO A 20 -23.58 17.37 -1.63
N PRO A 21 -22.54 17.01 -0.86
CA PRO A 21 -22.09 17.86 0.23
C PRO A 21 -21.57 19.16 -0.38
N SER A 22 -21.86 20.31 0.25
CA SER A 22 -21.24 21.57 -0.14
C SER A 22 -19.73 21.44 -0.01
N SER A 23 -19.00 21.46 -1.13
CA SER A 23 -17.54 21.51 -1.11
C SER A 23 -17.09 22.79 -0.40
N SER A 24 -16.70 22.66 0.86
CA SER A 24 -16.05 23.73 1.60
C SER A 24 -14.58 23.79 1.19
N ALA A 25 -14.19 24.96 0.67
CA ALA A 25 -12.85 25.52 0.49
C ALA A 25 -11.80 24.67 -0.27
N ALA A 26 -11.23 25.30 -1.31
CA ALA A 26 -10.05 24.84 -2.03
C ALA A 26 -8.93 24.41 -1.07
N ILE A 27 -8.47 23.18 -1.20
CA ILE A 27 -7.22 22.72 -0.61
C ILE A 27 -6.11 23.50 -1.33
N PRO A 28 -5.24 24.26 -0.65
CA PRO A 28 -4.09 24.86 -1.32
C PRO A 28 -3.18 23.73 -1.85
N ASP A 29 -2.75 23.84 -3.11
CA ASP A 29 -1.96 22.87 -3.88
C ASP A 29 -0.52 22.66 -3.36
N THR A 30 -0.26 22.82 -2.06
CA THR A 30 1.09 22.64 -1.51
C THR A 30 1.00 22.16 -0.07
N ILE A 31 0.98 20.83 0.09
CA ILE A 31 1.32 20.19 1.36
C ILE A 31 2.85 20.25 1.46
N ASP A 32 3.36 21.08 2.36
CA ASP A 32 4.78 21.12 2.69
C ASP A 32 5.12 19.88 3.53
N ILE A 33 5.89 18.96 2.93
CA ILE A 33 6.21 17.65 3.49
C ILE A 33 7.26 17.75 4.62
N GLU A 34 7.94 18.89 4.77
CA GLU A 34 9.01 19.07 5.77
C GLU A 34 8.50 19.37 7.19
N ALA A 35 7.20 19.55 7.40
CA ALA A 35 6.62 19.88 8.71
C ALA A 35 6.14 18.66 9.53
N ILE A 36 6.34 17.43 9.04
CA ILE A 36 5.94 16.22 9.77
C ILE A 36 7.03 15.89 10.80
N THR A 37 6.87 16.38 12.02
CA THR A 37 7.68 15.94 13.17
C THR A 37 7.28 14.52 13.58
N ASP A 38 8.24 13.61 13.59
CA ASP A 38 8.10 12.24 14.11
C ASP A 38 7.48 12.26 15.51
N VAL A 39 6.27 11.70 15.63
CA VAL A 39 5.64 11.47 16.93
C VAL A 39 6.07 10.08 17.40
N ASP A 40 6.90 10.06 18.43
CA ASP A 40 7.43 8.88 19.10
C ASP A 40 6.30 7.90 19.46
N PHE A 41 6.37 6.66 18.96
CA PHE A 41 5.42 5.60 19.27
C PHE A 41 5.70 5.06 20.69
N LEU A 42 5.20 5.77 21.70
CA LEU A 42 5.19 5.28 23.08
C LEU A 42 3.86 4.56 23.40
N GLU A 43 4.03 3.24 23.56
CA GLU A 43 3.42 2.37 24.57
C GLU A 43 1.90 2.11 24.54
N ASP A 44 1.57 0.88 24.14
CA ASP A 44 0.27 0.22 24.16
C ASP A 44 -0.33 0.12 25.58
N PRO A 45 -1.49 0.75 25.87
CA PRO A 45 -2.25 0.44 27.06
C PRO A 45 -3.14 -0.78 26.81
N GLN A 46 -2.75 -1.90 27.39
CA GLN A 46 -3.52 -3.14 27.48
C GLN A 46 -4.99 -2.88 27.87
N VAL A 47 -5.92 -3.31 27.02
CA VAL A 47 -7.36 -3.34 27.32
C VAL A 47 -7.67 -4.61 28.15
N PRO A 48 -8.18 -4.51 29.39
CA PRO A 48 -8.62 -5.68 30.16
C PRO A 48 -9.96 -6.23 29.61
N PRO A 49 -10.22 -7.55 29.75
CA PRO A 49 -11.39 -8.20 29.17
C PRO A 49 -12.69 -7.82 29.89
N SER A 50 -13.75 -7.55 29.11
CA SER A 50 -15.10 -7.27 29.59
C SER A 50 -15.77 -8.49 30.26
N PRO A 51 -16.73 -8.28 31.19
CA PRO A 51 -17.33 -9.34 31.99
C PRO A 51 -18.35 -10.18 31.21
N ALA A 52 -18.40 -11.48 31.51
CA ALA A 52 -19.34 -12.44 30.93
C ALA A 52 -20.80 -12.15 31.32
N MET A 53 -21.70 -12.16 30.33
CA MET A 53 -23.15 -12.17 30.54
C MET A 53 -23.67 -13.57 30.97
N PRO A 54 -24.68 -13.66 31.85
CA PRO A 54 -25.30 -14.93 32.23
C PRO A 54 -26.29 -15.46 31.17
N PRO A 55 -26.62 -16.77 31.18
CA PRO A 55 -27.48 -17.38 30.16
C PRO A 55 -28.97 -17.08 30.38
N SER A 56 -29.69 -16.80 29.29
CA SER A 56 -31.16 -16.66 29.26
C SER A 56 -31.87 -18.01 29.50
N PRO A 57 -32.95 -18.06 30.30
CA PRO A 57 -33.77 -19.26 30.48
C PRO A 57 -34.79 -19.48 29.35
N SER A 58 -35.16 -20.74 29.16
CA SER A 58 -35.88 -21.33 28.03
C SER A 58 -37.44 -21.27 28.10
N MET A 59 -38.06 -21.19 26.90
CA MET A 59 -39.39 -21.72 26.46
C MET A 59 -40.69 -20.96 26.88
N PRO A 60 -41.85 -21.03 26.16
CA PRO A 60 -42.36 -22.10 25.26
C PRO A 60 -43.03 -21.66 23.90
N PRO A 61 -43.55 -22.59 23.05
CA PRO A 61 -44.03 -22.31 21.68
C PRO A 61 -45.57 -22.23 21.53
N SER A 62 -46.06 -21.51 20.50
CA SER A 62 -47.30 -21.74 19.66
C SER A 62 -47.96 -20.43 19.19
N PRO A 63 -48.86 -20.40 18.18
CA PRO A 63 -49.12 -21.33 17.07
C PRO A 63 -49.13 -20.66 15.66
N PHE A 64 -49.02 -21.50 14.64
CA PHE A 64 -49.10 -21.20 13.20
C PHE A 64 -50.49 -20.66 12.79
N VAL A 65 -50.53 -19.60 11.98
CA VAL A 65 -51.73 -19.17 11.23
C VAL A 65 -51.36 -18.90 9.77
N PRO A 66 -51.94 -19.59 8.77
CA PRO A 66 -51.60 -19.40 7.37
C PRO A 66 -52.41 -18.24 6.78
N SER A 67 -51.79 -17.08 6.60
CA SER A 67 -52.38 -15.98 5.82
C SER A 67 -52.13 -16.21 4.32
N THR A 68 -53.12 -16.75 3.64
CA THR A 68 -53.18 -16.84 2.18
C THR A 68 -53.36 -15.45 1.57
N ASN A 69 -52.29 -14.86 1.04
CA ASN A 69 -52.40 -13.78 0.06
C ASN A 69 -51.56 -14.15 -1.17
N LYS A 70 -52.19 -14.86 -2.11
CA LYS A 70 -51.62 -15.13 -3.44
C LYS A 70 -51.69 -13.84 -4.27
N ARG A 71 -50.61 -13.06 -4.29
CA ARG A 71 -50.46 -11.96 -5.25
C ARG A 71 -50.07 -12.55 -6.61
N LEU A 72 -51.03 -12.62 -7.53
CA LEU A 72 -50.84 -13.10 -8.90
C LEU A 72 -49.82 -12.20 -9.62
N GLY A 73 -48.57 -12.64 -9.70
CA GLY A 73 -47.50 -11.96 -10.44
C GLY A 73 -47.61 -12.27 -11.92
N LYS A 74 -47.95 -11.26 -12.72
CA LYS A 74 -47.96 -11.30 -14.19
C LYS A 74 -46.52 -11.46 -14.69
N THR A 75 -46.21 -12.57 -15.35
CA THR A 75 -44.89 -12.82 -15.95
C THR A 75 -44.75 -11.98 -17.21
N ILE A 76 -43.77 -11.07 -17.25
CA ILE A 76 -43.40 -10.31 -18.43
C ILE A 76 -42.24 -11.06 -19.11
N ASP A 77 -42.38 -11.29 -20.41
CA ASP A 77 -41.46 -12.02 -21.29
C ASP A 77 -40.07 -11.34 -21.34
N ASP A 78 -39.02 -12.15 -21.19
CA ASP A 78 -37.72 -11.76 -20.63
C ASP A 78 -36.63 -11.69 -21.71
N LYS A 79 -36.90 -10.97 -22.82
CA LYS A 79 -36.00 -10.99 -24.00
C LYS A 79 -34.84 -9.99 -23.97
N HIS A 80 -34.68 -9.21 -22.90
CA HIS A 80 -33.52 -8.33 -22.70
C HIS A 80 -33.17 -8.22 -21.22
N LYS A 81 -32.62 -9.28 -20.60
CA LYS A 81 -32.03 -9.15 -19.26
C LYS A 81 -30.73 -8.36 -19.36
N LYS A 82 -30.77 -7.12 -18.85
CA LYS A 82 -29.56 -6.44 -18.38
C LYS A 82 -28.77 -7.41 -17.49
N PRO A 83 -27.43 -7.46 -17.58
CA PRO A 83 -26.65 -8.33 -16.71
C PRO A 83 -27.10 -8.08 -15.27
N ARG A 84 -27.39 -9.17 -14.57
CA ARG A 84 -27.87 -9.11 -13.19
C ARG A 84 -26.84 -8.30 -12.41
N THR A 85 -27.25 -7.29 -11.66
CA THR A 85 -26.33 -6.43 -10.87
C THR A 85 -25.29 -7.24 -10.09
N THR A 86 -25.67 -8.42 -9.57
CA THR A 86 -24.78 -9.38 -8.92
C THR A 86 -23.60 -9.83 -9.79
N GLN A 87 -23.80 -10.04 -11.09
CA GLN A 87 -22.77 -10.48 -12.03
C GLN A 87 -21.78 -9.35 -12.30
N VAL A 88 -22.27 -8.13 -12.56
CA VAL A 88 -21.40 -6.95 -12.71
C VAL A 88 -20.56 -6.74 -11.45
N MET A 89 -21.17 -6.87 -10.26
CA MET A 89 -20.42 -6.79 -8.99
C MET A 89 -19.33 -7.86 -8.88
N GLN A 90 -19.59 -9.10 -9.30
CA GLN A 90 -18.59 -10.18 -9.26
C GLN A 90 -17.43 -9.94 -10.24
N ASP A 91 -17.73 -9.42 -11.44
CA ASP A 91 -16.74 -9.09 -12.45
C ASP A 91 -15.82 -7.96 -11.96
N GLU A 92 -16.40 -6.89 -11.39
CA GLU A 92 -15.65 -5.77 -10.79
C GLU A 92 -14.78 -6.24 -9.61
N ILE A 93 -15.31 -7.08 -8.71
CA ILE A 93 -14.52 -7.65 -7.60
C ILE A 93 -13.34 -8.49 -8.13
N THR A 94 -13.56 -9.25 -9.21
CA THR A 94 -12.51 -10.05 -9.85
C THR A 94 -11.44 -9.16 -10.48
N GLN A 95 -11.84 -8.08 -11.12
CA GLN A 95 -10.91 -7.09 -11.68
C GLN A 95 -10.07 -6.43 -10.58
N ILE A 96 -10.70 -6.01 -9.48
CA ILE A 96 -10.00 -5.45 -8.31
C ILE A 96 -8.98 -6.46 -7.77
N LYS A 97 -9.35 -7.74 -7.65
CA LYS A 97 -8.42 -8.80 -7.21
C LYS A 97 -7.21 -8.91 -8.13
N ASN A 98 -7.42 -8.87 -9.44
CA ASN A 98 -6.32 -8.96 -10.42
C ASN A 98 -5.40 -7.74 -10.32
N ILE A 99 -5.96 -6.53 -10.29
CA ILE A 99 -5.19 -5.29 -10.12
C ILE A 99 -4.40 -5.31 -8.80
N ALA A 100 -5.01 -5.78 -7.71
CA ALA A 100 -4.33 -5.88 -6.42
C ALA A 100 -3.14 -6.86 -6.49
N LYS A 101 -3.30 -7.99 -7.17
CA LYS A 101 -2.22 -8.96 -7.39
C LYS A 101 -1.09 -8.37 -8.23
N GLU A 102 -1.41 -7.75 -9.35
CA GLU A 102 -0.42 -7.12 -10.24
C GLU A 102 0.31 -5.96 -9.55
N SER A 103 -0.41 -5.17 -8.74
CA SER A 103 0.18 -4.11 -7.92
C SER A 103 1.14 -4.67 -6.89
N GLN A 104 0.77 -5.76 -6.21
CA GLN A 104 1.64 -6.44 -5.26
C GLN A 104 2.90 -7.00 -5.94
N GLU A 105 2.77 -7.65 -7.10
CA GLU A 105 3.90 -8.17 -7.87
C GLU A 105 4.85 -7.04 -8.31
N THR A 106 4.29 -5.92 -8.75
CA THR A 106 5.07 -4.73 -9.15
C THR A 106 5.85 -4.16 -7.98
N VAL A 107 5.21 -3.95 -6.83
CA VAL A 107 5.88 -3.44 -5.62
C VAL A 107 6.97 -4.42 -5.15
N GLN A 108 6.68 -5.72 -5.16
CA GLN A 108 7.66 -6.75 -4.82
C GLN A 108 8.87 -6.75 -5.78
N SER A 109 8.64 -6.56 -7.08
CA SER A 109 9.72 -6.47 -8.06
C SER A 109 10.59 -5.23 -7.83
N PHE A 110 9.97 -4.10 -7.50
CA PHE A 110 10.68 -2.86 -7.19
C PHE A 110 11.59 -3.03 -5.97
N ILE A 111 11.07 -3.59 -4.87
CA ILE A 111 11.84 -3.86 -3.65
C ILE A 111 13.02 -4.79 -3.94
N LYS A 112 12.81 -5.89 -4.69
CA LYS A 112 13.89 -6.82 -5.06
C LYS A 112 14.99 -6.16 -5.88
N ASN A 113 14.62 -5.29 -6.82
CA ASN A 113 15.60 -4.56 -7.62
C ASN A 113 16.38 -3.56 -6.77
N ASP A 114 15.73 -2.91 -5.80
CA ASP A 114 16.38 -2.00 -4.84
C ASP A 114 17.36 -2.76 -3.94
N ASP A 115 16.96 -3.91 -3.40
CA ASP A 115 17.84 -4.79 -2.61
C ASP A 115 19.05 -5.29 -3.41
N ALA A 116 18.84 -5.70 -4.66
CA ALA A 116 19.91 -6.13 -5.55
C ALA A 116 20.90 -5.00 -5.87
N THR A 117 20.43 -3.76 -5.89
CA THR A 117 21.23 -2.55 -6.07
C THR A 117 21.61 -1.88 -4.75
N SER A 118 21.46 -2.56 -3.61
CA SER A 118 21.91 -2.05 -2.31
C SER A 118 23.44 -2.00 -2.21
N VAL A 119 23.96 -1.21 -1.26
CA VAL A 119 25.41 -1.13 -1.00
C VAL A 119 25.97 -2.51 -0.65
N ALA A 120 25.31 -3.22 0.26
CA ALA A 120 25.74 -4.55 0.71
C ALA A 120 25.80 -5.55 -0.46
N SER A 121 24.73 -5.62 -1.27
CA SER A 121 24.69 -6.46 -2.47
C SER A 121 25.82 -6.12 -3.45
N THR A 122 26.02 -4.84 -3.72
CA THR A 122 27.04 -4.39 -4.68
C THR A 122 28.47 -4.60 -4.18
N MET A 123 28.70 -4.50 -2.86
CA MET A 123 30.00 -4.84 -2.26
C MET A 123 30.27 -6.34 -2.29
N ASN A 124 29.25 -7.19 -2.10
CA ASN A 124 29.39 -8.63 -2.28
C ASN A 124 29.79 -8.97 -3.73
N GLU A 125 29.24 -8.26 -4.71
CA GLU A 125 29.65 -8.39 -6.12
C GLU A 125 31.11 -8.00 -6.34
N VAL A 126 31.63 -6.96 -5.68
CA VAL A 126 33.06 -6.59 -5.73
C VAL A 126 33.93 -7.74 -5.23
N LEU A 127 33.58 -8.33 -4.09
CA LEU A 127 34.31 -9.47 -3.53
C LEU A 127 34.21 -10.70 -4.45
N ALA A 128 33.05 -10.93 -5.08
CA ALA A 128 32.83 -12.02 -6.03
C ALA A 128 33.71 -11.91 -7.30
N LEU A 129 34.18 -10.69 -7.65
CA LEU A 129 35.17 -10.47 -8.71
C LEU A 129 36.61 -10.84 -8.32
N GLY A 130 36.81 -11.39 -7.11
CA GLY A 130 38.13 -11.72 -6.58
C GLY A 130 38.94 -10.48 -6.20
N ILE A 131 38.27 -9.40 -5.82
CA ILE A 131 38.90 -8.21 -5.24
C ILE A 131 39.04 -8.45 -3.74
N LEU A 132 40.25 -8.28 -3.22
CA LEU A 132 40.53 -8.51 -1.81
C LEU A 132 40.08 -7.31 -0.97
N GLU A 133 39.49 -7.58 0.18
CA GLU A 133 39.17 -6.54 1.15
C GLU A 133 40.42 -5.73 1.53
N GLY A 134 40.31 -4.41 1.49
CA GLY A 134 41.44 -3.49 1.73
C GLY A 134 42.34 -3.22 0.53
N SER A 135 42.08 -3.79 -0.66
CA SER A 135 42.76 -3.34 -1.88
C SER A 135 42.29 -1.95 -2.31
N ASP A 136 43.05 -1.29 -3.18
CA ASP A 136 42.69 0.01 -3.77
C ASP A 136 41.32 -0.04 -4.47
N GLU A 137 41.02 -1.15 -5.17
CA GLU A 137 39.72 -1.35 -5.82
C GLU A 137 38.58 -1.55 -4.82
N HIS A 138 38.83 -2.24 -3.70
CA HIS A 138 37.84 -2.37 -2.64
C HIS A 138 37.59 -1.02 -1.95
N TYR A 139 38.66 -0.28 -1.65
CA TYR A 139 38.56 1.02 -1.00
C TYR A 139 37.80 2.04 -1.87
N ILE A 140 38.14 2.18 -3.15
CA ILE A 140 37.40 3.09 -4.04
C ILE A 140 35.93 2.66 -4.20
N ALA A 141 35.62 1.36 -4.15
CA ALA A 141 34.25 0.86 -4.19
C ALA A 141 33.46 1.32 -2.95
N THR A 142 34.05 1.24 -1.75
CA THR A 142 33.40 1.71 -0.51
C THR A 142 33.06 3.21 -0.55
N GLU A 143 33.90 4.03 -1.19
CA GLU A 143 33.65 5.46 -1.35
C GLU A 143 32.57 5.76 -2.42
N PHE A 144 32.62 5.06 -3.56
CA PHE A 144 31.73 5.36 -4.70
C PHE A 144 30.34 4.76 -4.56
N PHE A 145 30.21 3.59 -3.94
CA PHE A 145 28.94 2.87 -3.86
C PHE A 145 27.97 3.41 -2.83
N ILE A 146 28.33 4.45 -2.09
CA ILE A 146 27.34 5.22 -1.31
C ILE A 146 26.26 5.78 -2.25
N LYS A 147 26.62 6.14 -3.50
CA LYS A 147 25.70 6.67 -4.51
C LYS A 147 25.06 5.56 -5.34
N ARG A 148 23.72 5.55 -5.43
CA ARG A 148 22.94 4.53 -6.15
C ARG A 148 23.32 4.44 -7.62
N GLU A 149 23.47 5.58 -8.29
CA GLU A 149 23.75 5.65 -9.73
C GLU A 149 25.11 5.01 -10.08
N GLN A 150 26.08 5.09 -9.16
CA GLN A 150 27.38 4.45 -9.33
C GLN A 150 27.27 2.93 -9.19
N ARG A 151 26.45 2.44 -8.24
CA ARG A 151 26.17 1.01 -8.09
C ARG A 151 25.45 0.45 -9.30
N GLU A 152 24.41 1.14 -9.78
CA GLU A 152 23.68 0.74 -10.98
C GLU A 152 24.59 0.69 -12.20
N MET A 153 25.42 1.71 -12.43
CA MET A 153 26.39 1.70 -13.52
C MET A 153 27.38 0.53 -13.40
N PHE A 154 27.88 0.24 -12.19
CA PHE A 154 28.76 -0.89 -11.94
C PHE A 154 28.09 -2.24 -12.19
N LEU A 155 26.82 -2.40 -11.83
CA LEU A 155 26.08 -3.64 -12.07
C LEU A 155 25.71 -3.82 -13.55
N HIS A 156 25.47 -2.72 -14.27
CA HIS A 156 25.12 -2.75 -15.69
C HIS A 156 26.33 -3.06 -16.60
N MET A 157 27.55 -2.75 -16.17
CA MET A 157 28.76 -3.10 -16.93
C MET A 157 29.10 -4.58 -16.84
N GLY A 158 29.72 -5.10 -17.90
CA GLY A 158 30.14 -6.51 -17.97
C GLY A 158 31.13 -6.87 -16.86
N VAL A 159 30.96 -8.07 -16.30
CA VAL A 159 31.74 -8.60 -15.16
C VAL A 159 33.25 -8.44 -15.36
N ALA A 160 33.75 -8.71 -16.57
CA ALA A 160 35.17 -8.59 -16.90
C ALA A 160 35.71 -7.15 -16.84
N ALA A 161 34.87 -6.13 -17.07
CA ALA A 161 35.27 -4.73 -17.10
C ALA A 161 35.23 -4.05 -15.72
N ARG A 162 34.48 -4.61 -14.77
CA ARG A 162 34.21 -4.03 -13.44
C ARG A 162 35.49 -3.76 -12.64
N LYS A 163 36.42 -4.72 -12.61
CA LYS A 163 37.69 -4.58 -11.87
C LYS A 163 38.57 -3.47 -12.45
N ASP A 164 38.76 -3.45 -13.76
CA ASP A 164 39.57 -2.41 -14.41
C ASP A 164 38.91 -1.03 -14.38
N TRP A 165 37.58 -0.98 -14.29
CA TRP A 165 36.86 0.25 -14.05
C TRP A 165 37.16 0.81 -12.64
N LEU A 166 37.12 -0.02 -11.60
CA LEU A 166 37.48 0.39 -10.23
C LEU A 166 38.94 0.85 -10.15
N ARG A 167 39.88 0.14 -10.79
CA ARG A 167 41.29 0.57 -10.88
C ARG A 167 41.45 1.95 -11.50
N ARG A 168 40.77 2.20 -12.62
CA ARG A 168 40.79 3.51 -13.28
C ARG A 168 40.17 4.59 -12.39
N LYS A 169 39.08 4.27 -11.69
CA LYS A 169 38.49 5.20 -10.72
C LYS A 169 39.47 5.56 -9.60
N PHE A 170 40.13 4.57 -9.00
CA PHE A 170 41.13 4.82 -7.97
C PHE A 170 42.28 5.69 -8.51
N ALA A 171 42.82 5.35 -9.69
CA ALA A 171 43.88 6.14 -10.32
C ALA A 171 43.44 7.57 -10.67
N MET A 172 42.18 7.80 -11.07
CA MET A 172 41.66 9.15 -11.31
C MET A 172 41.49 9.97 -10.02
N THR A 173 41.18 9.32 -8.90
CA THR A 173 40.93 9.99 -7.62
C THR A 173 42.22 10.23 -6.84
N TYR A 174 43.18 9.29 -6.90
CA TYR A 174 44.38 9.30 -6.07
C TYR A 174 45.70 9.28 -6.86
N GLY A 175 45.66 9.07 -8.17
CA GLY A 175 46.83 9.16 -9.04
C GLY A 175 47.22 10.62 -9.25
N LYS A 176 48.33 11.03 -8.64
CA LYS A 176 49.01 12.30 -8.91
C LYS A 176 49.99 12.14 -10.07
#